data_AF-R6DLE6-F1
#
_entry.id   AF-R6DLE6-F1
#
_cell.length_a   1.000
_cell.length_b   1.000
_cell.length_c   1.000
_cell.angle_alpha   90.00
_cell.angle_beta   90.00
_cell.angle_gamma   90.00
#
_symmetry.space_group_name_H-M   'P 1'
#
loop_
_entity.id
_entity.type
_entity.pdbx_description
1 polymer ?
#
loop_
_entity_poly.entity_id
_entity_poly.type
_entity_poly.pdbx_seq_one_letter_code
_entity_poly.pdbx_strand_id
1 'polypeptide(L)'
;MDWNNAYLIPLYNALLIPVLIFGLGLVVEGFGNLLTAVISLFFGGSVAFFVRNRLTFIGTVHHELAHALFATLSGAKVTKIELFHVRGNQLGCVEFYTRGNVVIQALQMTLSSIAPVICGGISLCLLTWVWRYHCIEEWHYILTGYLFISIFFHMNMSTQDIKNAWKGMPLSIVICYLIFLFSKINLFAFFGNSFPML
;
A
#
# COMPACT_ATOMS: atom_id res chain seq x y z
N MET A 1 25.59 -11.01 -9.32
CA MET A 1 25.44 -9.54 -9.32
C MET A 1 26.85 -8.98 -9.28
N ASP A 2 27.23 -8.17 -10.26
CA ASP A 2 28.50 -7.43 -10.18
C ASP A 2 28.31 -6.27 -9.19
N TRP A 3 28.58 -6.54 -7.91
CA TRP A 3 28.43 -5.60 -6.80
C TRP A 3 29.40 -4.43 -6.86
N ASN A 4 30.34 -4.42 -7.82
CA ASN A 4 31.33 -3.36 -7.98
C ASN A 4 30.92 -2.32 -9.04
N ASN A 5 29.81 -2.52 -9.75
CA ASN A 5 29.35 -1.56 -10.75
C ASN A 5 28.49 -0.47 -10.11
N ALA A 6 29.02 0.76 -10.09
CA ALA A 6 28.41 1.94 -9.50
C ALA A 6 27.03 2.32 -10.11
N TYR A 7 26.69 1.82 -11.29
CA TYR A 7 25.42 2.09 -11.97
C TYR A 7 24.40 0.96 -11.79
N LEU A 8 24.83 -0.28 -11.54
CA LEU A 8 23.91 -1.41 -11.39
C LEU A 8 23.21 -1.42 -10.03
N ILE A 9 23.90 -1.11 -8.94
CA ILE A 9 23.27 -1.07 -7.59
C ILE A 9 22.10 -0.08 -7.54
N PRO A 10 22.25 1.18 -7.99
CA PRO A 10 21.13 2.12 -8.04
C PRO A 10 19.97 1.64 -8.90
N LEU A 11 20.25 0.99 -10.04
CA LEU A 11 19.22 0.45 -10.93
C LEU A 11 18.44 -0.67 -10.24
N TYR A 12 19.13 -1.61 -9.60
CA TYR A 12 18.48 -2.66 -8.85
C TYR A 12 17.65 -2.12 -7.68
N ASN A 13 18.14 -1.12 -6.94
CA ASN A 13 17.37 -0.47 -5.88
C ASN A 13 16.10 0.20 -6.43
N ALA A 14 16.21 0.93 -7.54
CA ALA A 14 15.08 1.61 -8.17
C ALA A 14 14.01 0.64 -8.68
N LEU A 15 14.40 -0.53 -9.18
CA LEU A 15 13.50 -1.61 -9.59
C LEU A 15 12.93 -2.40 -8.41
N LEU A 16 13.69 -2.53 -7.33
CA LEU A 16 13.28 -3.29 -6.15
C LEU A 16 12.08 -2.65 -5.45
N ILE A 17 12.02 -1.32 -5.34
CA ILE A 17 10.91 -0.60 -4.67
C ILE A 17 9.55 -0.98 -5.24
N PRO A 18 9.25 -0.80 -6.55
CA PRO A 18 7.95 -1.16 -7.09
C PRO A 18 7.69 -2.66 -6.96
N VAL A 19 8.69 -3.53 -7.18
CA VAL A 19 8.55 -4.98 -7.01
C VAL A 19 8.10 -5.33 -5.58
N LEU A 20 8.68 -4.72 -4.56
CA LEU A 20 8.29 -4.94 -3.17
C LEU A 20 6.87 -4.43 -2.89
N ILE A 21 6.49 -3.27 -3.42
CA ILE A 21 5.16 -2.69 -3.19
C ILE A 21 4.06 -3.51 -3.86
N PHE A 22 4.23 -3.87 -5.14
CA PHE A 22 3.26 -4.75 -5.83
C PHE A 22 3.28 -6.16 -5.24
N GLY A 23 4.45 -6.69 -4.90
CA GLY A 23 4.59 -7.98 -4.23
C GLY A 23 3.83 -8.00 -2.91
N LEU A 24 3.97 -6.97 -2.08
CA LEU A 24 3.22 -6.82 -0.84
C LEU A 24 1.71 -6.73 -1.12
N GLY A 25 1.29 -5.93 -2.10
CA GLY A 25 -0.12 -5.84 -2.51
C GLY A 25 -0.72 -7.19 -2.89
N LEU A 26 0.01 -8.01 -3.67
CA LEU A 26 -0.42 -9.36 -4.07
C LEU A 26 -0.47 -10.33 -2.88
N VAL A 27 0.52 -10.27 -1.98
CA VAL A 27 0.53 -11.09 -0.77
C VAL A 27 -0.67 -10.76 0.12
N VAL A 28 -0.93 -9.47 0.35
CA VAL A 28 -2.09 -9.01 1.14
C VAL A 28 -3.40 -9.45 0.50
N GLU A 29 -3.55 -9.28 -0.81
CA GLU A 29 -4.75 -9.74 -1.52
C GLU A 29 -4.93 -11.25 -1.42
N GLY A 30 -3.86 -12.04 -1.58
CA GLY A 30 -3.88 -13.49 -1.44
C GLY A 30 -4.32 -13.94 -0.06
N PHE A 31 -3.74 -13.35 0.99
CA PHE A 31 -4.15 -13.63 2.37
C PHE A 31 -5.58 -13.18 2.66
N GLY A 32 -5.99 -11.99 2.20
CA GLY A 32 -7.36 -11.50 2.35
C GLY A 32 -8.38 -12.42 1.69
N ASN A 33 -8.06 -12.94 0.50
CA ASN A 33 -8.90 -13.91 -0.21
C ASN A 33 -8.94 -15.26 0.52
N LEU A 34 -7.81 -15.74 1.05
CA LEU A 34 -7.76 -16.96 1.87
C LEU A 34 -8.64 -16.83 3.11
N LEU A 35 -8.51 -15.73 3.87
CA LEU A 35 -9.34 -15.48 5.05
C LEU A 35 -10.83 -15.42 4.69
N THR A 36 -11.16 -14.75 3.59
CA THR A 36 -12.56 -14.69 3.09
C THR A 36 -13.08 -16.09 2.74
N ALA A 37 -12.25 -16.93 2.10
CA ALA A 37 -12.61 -18.30 1.75
C ALA A 37 -12.83 -19.17 2.99
N VAL A 38 -11.96 -19.04 4.01
CA VAL A 38 -12.13 -19.73 5.31
C VAL A 38 -13.44 -19.32 5.97
N ILE A 39 -13.75 -18.03 6.06
CA ILE A 39 -15.03 -17.56 6.62
C ILE A 39 -16.20 -18.10 5.81
N SER A 40 -16.09 -18.09 4.47
CA SER A 40 -17.13 -18.61 3.59
C SER A 40 -17.37 -20.11 3.77
N LEU A 41 -16.32 -20.88 4.09
CA LEU A 41 -16.42 -22.32 4.32
C LEU A 41 -17.23 -22.64 5.59
N PHE A 42 -17.04 -21.87 6.67
CA PHE A 42 -17.69 -22.12 7.95
C PHE A 42 -19.06 -21.45 8.09
N PHE A 43 -19.22 -20.25 7.53
CA PHE A 43 -20.40 -19.39 7.76
C PHE A 43 -21.18 -19.04 6.49
N GLY A 44 -20.72 -19.50 5.33
CA GLY A 44 -21.34 -19.21 4.04
C GLY A 44 -20.87 -17.89 3.40
N GLY A 45 -21.05 -17.79 2.09
CA GLY A 45 -20.54 -16.67 1.29
C GLY A 45 -21.14 -15.30 1.65
N SER A 46 -22.41 -15.26 2.06
CA SER A 46 -23.06 -14.01 2.49
C SER A 46 -22.43 -13.40 3.73
N VAL A 47 -22.04 -14.25 4.71
CA VAL A 47 -21.36 -13.79 5.93
C VAL A 47 -19.94 -13.33 5.59
N ALA A 48 -19.21 -14.07 4.76
CA ALA A 48 -17.88 -13.66 4.31
C ALA A 48 -17.90 -12.31 3.58
N PHE A 49 -18.88 -12.11 2.69
CA PHE A 49 -19.09 -10.82 2.02
C PHE A 49 -19.41 -9.70 3.02
N PHE A 50 -20.29 -9.96 3.98
CA PHE A 50 -20.63 -8.97 5.01
C PHE A 50 -19.41 -8.59 5.85
N VAL A 51 -18.63 -9.57 6.30
CA VAL A 51 -17.41 -9.33 7.08
C VAL A 51 -16.42 -8.49 6.28
N ARG A 52 -16.12 -8.90 5.04
CA ARG A 52 -15.12 -8.21 4.20
C ARG A 52 -15.54 -6.82 3.75
N ASN A 53 -16.83 -6.57 3.51
CA ASN A 53 -17.28 -5.34 2.84
C ASN A 53 -18.09 -4.39 3.74
N ARG A 54 -18.62 -4.88 4.86
CA ARG A 54 -19.46 -4.08 5.78
C ARG A 54 -18.83 -3.97 7.15
N LEU A 55 -18.41 -5.09 7.75
CA LEU A 55 -17.83 -5.04 9.09
C LEU A 55 -16.49 -4.28 9.07
N THR A 56 -15.67 -4.47 8.04
CA THR A 56 -14.32 -3.89 7.93
C THR A 56 -14.28 -2.57 7.13
N PHE A 57 -15.41 -1.86 7.03
CA PHE A 57 -15.54 -0.63 6.22
C PHE A 57 -14.52 0.46 6.57
N ILE A 58 -14.03 0.51 7.82
CA ILE A 58 -12.99 1.46 8.24
C ILE A 58 -11.72 1.28 7.40
N GLY A 59 -11.43 0.04 6.97
CA GLY A 59 -10.34 -0.24 6.04
C GLY A 59 -10.53 0.46 4.70
N THR A 60 -11.74 0.45 4.13
CA THR A 60 -12.06 1.20 2.92
C THR A 60 -11.89 2.70 3.13
N VAL A 61 -12.37 3.24 4.25
CA VAL A 61 -12.18 4.67 4.58
C VAL A 61 -10.69 5.00 4.62
N HIS A 62 -9.89 4.17 5.29
CA HIS A 62 -8.43 4.34 5.37
C HIS A 62 -7.77 4.29 4.00
N HIS A 63 -8.17 3.33 3.15
CA HIS A 63 -7.69 3.18 1.78
C HIS A 63 -7.94 4.44 0.93
N GLU A 64 -9.18 4.92 0.91
CA GLU A 64 -9.53 6.11 0.12
C GLU A 64 -8.83 7.36 0.66
N LEU A 65 -8.74 7.51 1.98
CA LEU A 65 -8.00 8.63 2.57
C LEU A 65 -6.50 8.56 2.28
N ALA A 66 -5.91 7.36 2.12
CA ALA A 66 -4.51 7.22 1.70
C ALA A 66 -4.29 7.77 0.29
N HIS A 67 -5.19 7.46 -0.66
CA HIS A 67 -5.17 8.05 -2.00
C HIS A 67 -5.28 9.57 -1.94
N ALA A 68 -6.27 10.09 -1.21
CA ALA A 68 -6.46 11.54 -1.09
C ALA A 68 -5.23 12.23 -0.47
N LEU A 69 -4.67 11.65 0.60
CA LEU A 69 -3.47 12.17 1.26
C LEU A 69 -2.30 12.28 0.28
N PHE A 70 -1.97 11.21 -0.42
CA PHE A 70 -0.82 11.20 -1.34
C PHE A 70 -1.08 12.08 -2.57
N ALA A 71 -2.31 12.13 -3.07
CA ALA A 71 -2.70 13.05 -4.13
C ALA A 71 -2.50 14.52 -3.70
N THR A 72 -2.96 14.89 -2.50
CA THR A 72 -2.79 16.25 -1.96
C THR A 72 -1.31 16.58 -1.72
N LEU A 73 -0.55 15.69 -1.06
CA LEU A 73 0.87 15.92 -0.74
C LEU A 73 1.75 16.02 -1.99
N SER A 74 1.45 15.23 -3.03
CA SER A 74 2.17 15.29 -4.31
C SER A 74 1.75 16.48 -5.18
N GLY A 75 0.74 17.26 -4.77
CA GLY A 75 0.26 18.45 -5.47
C GLY A 75 -0.79 18.18 -6.55
N ALA A 76 -1.34 16.97 -6.65
CA ALA A 76 -2.52 16.71 -7.46
C ALA A 76 -3.74 17.43 -6.87
N LYS A 77 -4.79 17.64 -7.67
CA LYS A 77 -6.05 18.19 -7.15
C LYS A 77 -7.05 17.06 -6.95
N VAL A 78 -7.37 16.78 -5.69
CA VAL A 78 -8.49 15.92 -5.33
C VAL A 78 -9.79 16.65 -5.65
N THR A 79 -10.62 16.06 -6.48
CA THR A 79 -11.90 16.64 -6.92
C THR A 79 -13.08 16.01 -6.21
N LYS A 80 -12.95 14.76 -5.79
CA LYS A 80 -14.03 14.00 -5.16
C LYS A 80 -13.46 12.97 -4.19
N ILE A 81 -14.10 12.85 -3.03
CA ILE A 81 -13.85 11.79 -2.05
C ILE A 81 -15.22 11.22 -1.68
N GLU A 82 -15.45 9.95 -2.01
CA GLU A 82 -16.60 9.18 -1.58
C GLU A 82 -16.13 7.99 -0.77
N LEU A 83 -16.24 8.09 0.56
CA LEU A 83 -15.81 7.02 1.47
C LEU A 83 -16.77 5.83 1.49
N PHE A 84 -17.99 6.04 1.00
CA PHE A 84 -19.07 5.05 0.93
C PHE A 84 -19.77 5.17 -0.42
N HIS A 85 -19.20 4.52 -1.43
CA HIS A 85 -19.80 4.41 -2.76
C HIS A 85 -19.89 2.94 -3.14
N VAL A 86 -21.07 2.33 -2.96
CA VAL A 86 -21.28 0.92 -3.29
C VAL A 86 -21.69 0.82 -4.76
N ARG A 87 -20.75 0.45 -5.63
CA ARG A 87 -21.01 0.16 -7.04
C ARG A 87 -20.32 -1.15 -7.43
N GLY A 88 -21.06 -2.25 -7.40
CA GLY A 88 -20.49 -3.59 -7.55
C GLY A 88 -19.55 -3.90 -6.39
N ASN A 89 -18.27 -4.16 -6.69
CA ASN A 89 -17.22 -4.40 -5.68
C ASN A 89 -16.49 -3.13 -5.21
N GLN A 90 -16.81 -1.97 -5.80
CA GLN A 90 -16.28 -0.71 -5.33
C GLN A 90 -17.06 -0.27 -4.09
N LEU A 91 -16.35 0.07 -3.02
CA LEU A 91 -16.92 0.52 -1.73
C LEU A 91 -16.62 1.99 -1.44
N GLY A 92 -15.66 2.59 -2.13
CA GLY A 92 -15.25 3.98 -2.04
C GLY A 92 -14.63 4.47 -3.35
N CYS A 93 -14.38 5.77 -3.46
CA CYS A 93 -13.75 6.38 -4.62
C CYS A 93 -13.08 7.71 -4.26
N VAL A 94 -11.81 7.86 -4.63
CA VAL A 94 -11.16 9.17 -4.74
C VAL A 94 -10.88 9.50 -6.20
N GLU A 95 -11.41 10.63 -6.64
CA GLU A 95 -11.10 11.20 -7.95
C GLU A 95 -10.11 12.36 -7.77
N PHE A 96 -9.06 12.35 -8.58
CA PHE A 96 -8.09 13.42 -8.66
C PHE A 96 -7.59 13.57 -10.10
N TYR A 97 -7.05 14.74 -10.41
CA TYR A 97 -6.27 14.93 -11.63
C TYR A 97 -4.90 15.52 -11.30
N THR A 98 -3.93 15.13 -12.11
CA THR A 98 -2.54 15.53 -11.94
C THR A 98 -2.29 16.94 -12.47
N ARG A 99 -1.29 17.62 -11.90
CA ARG A 99 -0.92 19.01 -12.23
C ARG A 99 0.59 19.10 -12.44
N GLY A 100 1.00 20.12 -13.19
CA GLY A 100 2.41 20.39 -13.47
C GLY A 100 2.92 19.70 -14.73
N ASN A 101 4.23 19.54 -14.85
CA ASN A 101 4.86 18.89 -16.00
C ASN A 101 4.71 17.35 -15.94
N VAL A 102 5.11 16.66 -17.01
CA VAL A 102 5.02 15.19 -17.12
C VAL A 102 5.74 14.44 -15.99
N VAL A 103 6.82 14.99 -15.45
CA VAL A 103 7.58 14.40 -14.33
C VAL A 103 6.75 14.42 -13.06
N ILE A 104 6.21 15.58 -12.70
CA ILE A 104 5.37 15.75 -11.52
C ILE A 104 4.07 14.95 -11.66
N GLN A 105 3.45 14.96 -12.84
CA GLN A 105 2.25 14.16 -13.08
C GLN A 105 2.51 12.66 -12.93
N ALA A 106 3.65 12.15 -13.41
CA ALA A 106 4.02 10.76 -13.23
C ALA A 106 4.22 10.39 -11.75
N LEU A 107 4.89 11.25 -10.99
CA LEU A 107 5.05 11.07 -9.54
C LEU A 107 3.69 11.08 -8.82
N GLN A 108 2.82 12.03 -9.14
CA GLN A 108 1.46 12.12 -8.58
C GLN A 108 0.64 10.87 -8.86
N MET A 109 0.68 10.34 -10.10
CA MET A 109 0.00 9.10 -10.45
C MET A 109 0.56 7.91 -9.64
N THR A 110 1.88 7.72 -9.65
CA THR A 110 2.52 6.59 -8.96
C THR A 110 2.27 6.64 -7.45
N LEU A 111 2.60 7.76 -6.81
CA LEU A 111 2.50 7.93 -5.36
C LEU A 111 1.06 7.76 -4.88
N SER A 112 0.10 8.41 -5.54
CA SER A 112 -1.31 8.28 -5.14
C SER A 112 -1.78 6.84 -5.31
N SER A 113 -1.40 6.14 -6.38
CA SER A 113 -1.88 4.78 -6.65
C SER A 113 -1.35 3.73 -5.65
N ILE A 114 -0.10 3.86 -5.21
CA ILE A 114 0.49 2.91 -4.25
C ILE A 114 0.21 3.27 -2.78
N ALA A 115 -0.43 4.42 -2.55
CA ALA A 115 -0.64 4.98 -1.22
C ALA A 115 -1.35 4.03 -0.24
N PRO A 116 -2.40 3.27 -0.63
CA PRO A 116 -3.06 2.36 0.30
C PRO A 116 -2.13 1.28 0.87
N VAL A 117 -1.24 0.74 0.03
CA VAL A 117 -0.26 -0.27 0.45
C VAL A 117 0.75 0.33 1.43
N ILE A 118 1.27 1.53 1.14
CA ILE A 118 2.25 2.21 1.99
C ILE A 118 1.61 2.60 3.33
N CYS A 119 0.51 3.35 3.29
CA CYS A 119 -0.20 3.80 4.47
C CYS A 119 -0.73 2.63 5.30
N GLY A 120 -1.23 1.58 4.64
CA GLY A 120 -1.67 0.35 5.29
C GLY A 120 -0.53 -0.32 6.03
N GLY A 121 0.61 -0.53 5.36
CA GLY A 121 1.79 -1.15 5.98
C GLY A 121 2.30 -0.38 7.19
N ILE A 122 2.40 0.95 7.08
CA ILE A 122 2.76 1.82 8.21
C ILE A 122 1.75 1.68 9.36
N SER A 123 0.45 1.70 9.03
CA SER A 123 -0.61 1.60 10.03
C SER A 123 -0.60 0.24 10.74
N LEU A 124 -0.37 -0.86 10.03
CA LEU A 124 -0.27 -2.20 10.64
C LEU A 124 0.96 -2.32 11.55
N CYS A 125 2.11 -1.76 11.16
CA CYS A 125 3.29 -1.69 12.03
C CYS A 125 3.00 -0.90 13.31
N LEU A 126 2.37 0.27 13.18
CA LEU A 126 1.98 1.10 14.33
C LEU A 126 0.96 0.40 15.22
N LEU A 127 -0.07 -0.24 14.66
CA LEU A 127 -1.06 -0.99 15.41
C LEU A 127 -0.45 -2.19 16.13
N THR A 128 0.56 -2.84 15.55
CA THR A 128 1.31 -3.92 16.21
C THR A 128 2.10 -3.40 17.41
N TRP A 129 2.73 -2.24 17.26
CA TRP A 129 3.42 -1.57 18.36
C TRP A 129 2.45 -1.13 19.47
N VAL A 130 1.31 -0.53 19.11
CA VAL A 130 0.23 -0.18 20.05
C VAL A 130 -0.28 -1.42 20.78
N TRP A 131 -0.56 -2.51 20.05
CA TRP A 131 -1.02 -3.77 20.62
C TRP A 131 -0.06 -4.29 21.69
N ARG A 132 1.24 -4.27 21.39
CA ARG A 132 2.27 -4.84 22.27
C ARG A 132 2.55 -4.01 23.50
N TYR A 133 2.48 -2.68 23.41
CA TYR A 133 3.00 -1.79 24.45
C TYR A 133 1.99 -0.83 25.06
N HIS A 134 0.81 -0.66 24.46
CA HIS A 134 -0.17 0.37 24.86
C HIS A 134 -1.59 -0.16 25.08
N CYS A 135 -1.91 -1.37 24.65
CA CYS A 135 -3.13 -2.05 25.08
C CYS A 135 -2.98 -2.48 26.54
N ILE A 136 -3.98 -2.17 27.37
CA ILE A 136 -3.99 -2.40 28.81
C ILE A 136 -5.28 -3.14 29.15
N GLU A 137 -6.40 -2.57 28.72
CA GLU A 137 -7.73 -3.15 28.87
C GLU A 137 -8.11 -4.04 27.68
N GLU A 138 -8.99 -5.01 27.90
CA GLU A 138 -9.45 -5.96 26.87
C GLU A 138 -10.02 -5.24 25.64
N TRP A 139 -10.77 -4.15 25.84
CA TRP A 139 -11.36 -3.39 24.75
C TRP A 139 -10.31 -2.69 23.87
N HIS A 140 -9.12 -2.35 24.40
CA HIS A 140 -8.02 -1.83 23.58
C HIS A 140 -7.60 -2.87 22.56
N TYR A 141 -7.42 -4.13 23.00
CA TYR A 141 -7.06 -5.23 22.12
C TYR A 141 -8.15 -5.48 21.06
N ILE A 142 -9.42 -5.51 21.47
CA ILE A 142 -10.54 -5.68 20.52
C ILE A 142 -10.53 -4.58 19.46
N LEU A 143 -10.41 -3.32 19.86
CA LEU A 143 -10.40 -2.18 18.94
C LEU A 143 -9.17 -2.20 18.01
N THR A 144 -7.97 -2.40 18.55
CA THR A 144 -6.73 -2.44 17.76
C THR A 144 -6.76 -3.61 16.77
N GLY A 145 -7.29 -4.77 17.17
CA GLY A 145 -7.44 -5.94 16.30
C GLY A 145 -8.47 -5.71 15.20
N TYR A 146 -9.59 -5.08 15.54
CA TYR A 146 -10.60 -4.67 14.57
C TYR A 146 -10.01 -3.71 13.52
N LEU A 147 -9.26 -2.69 13.95
CA LEU A 147 -8.58 -1.76 13.03
C LEU A 147 -7.53 -2.47 12.17
N PHE A 148 -6.74 -3.37 12.78
CA PHE A 148 -5.72 -4.14 12.08
C PHE A 148 -6.33 -4.98 10.95
N ILE A 149 -7.34 -5.78 11.28
CA ILE A 149 -8.05 -6.63 10.30
C ILE A 149 -8.72 -5.78 9.22
N SER A 150 -9.32 -4.65 9.62
CA SER A 150 -9.98 -3.75 8.69
C SER A 150 -9.01 -3.17 7.66
N ILE A 151 -7.88 -2.60 8.12
CA ILE A 151 -6.86 -2.05 7.22
C ILE A 151 -6.24 -3.16 6.37
N PHE A 152 -5.95 -4.32 6.95
CA PHE A 152 -5.35 -5.45 6.24
C PHE A 152 -6.20 -5.90 5.05
N PHE A 153 -7.52 -6.02 5.21
CA PHE A 153 -8.40 -6.45 4.12
C PHE A 153 -8.50 -5.45 2.96
N HIS A 154 -8.21 -4.18 3.21
CA HIS A 154 -8.47 -3.09 2.27
C HIS A 154 -7.21 -2.33 1.87
N MET A 155 -6.00 -2.70 2.30
CA MET A 155 -4.76 -2.02 1.91
C MET A 155 -4.16 -2.50 0.57
N ASN A 156 -4.88 -3.32 -0.20
CA ASN A 156 -4.44 -3.75 -1.53
C ASN A 156 -4.65 -2.64 -2.58
N MET A 157 -4.19 -2.87 -3.81
CA MET A 157 -4.43 -1.95 -4.93
C MET A 157 -5.59 -2.46 -5.79
N SER A 158 -6.49 -1.56 -6.19
CA SER A 158 -7.50 -1.88 -7.19
C SER A 158 -6.86 -2.02 -8.58
N THR A 159 -7.60 -2.60 -9.52
CA THR A 159 -7.18 -2.63 -10.93
C THR A 159 -6.95 -1.23 -11.50
N GLN A 160 -7.69 -0.22 -11.01
CA GLN A 160 -7.52 1.16 -11.46
C GLN A 160 -6.21 1.76 -10.91
N ASP A 161 -5.86 1.45 -9.67
CA ASP A 161 -4.62 1.90 -9.06
C ASP A 161 -3.42 1.31 -9.76
N ILE A 162 -3.46 0.01 -10.08
CA ILE A 162 -2.42 -0.66 -10.85
C ILE A 162 -2.25 0.02 -12.22
N LYS A 163 -3.34 0.31 -12.92
CA LYS A 163 -3.29 1.02 -14.23
C LYS A 163 -2.69 2.42 -14.11
N ASN A 164 -3.08 3.17 -13.08
CA ASN A 164 -2.57 4.53 -12.85
C ASN A 164 -1.09 4.49 -12.46
N ALA A 165 -0.70 3.56 -11.58
CA ALA A 165 0.68 3.33 -11.20
C ALA A 165 1.54 3.02 -12.44
N TRP A 166 1.11 2.09 -13.31
CA TRP A 166 1.84 1.74 -14.53
C TRP A 166 2.10 2.92 -15.48
N LYS A 167 1.20 3.90 -15.54
CA LYS A 167 1.40 5.11 -16.36
C LYS A 167 2.50 6.02 -15.80
N GLY A 168 2.57 6.16 -14.47
CA GLY A 168 3.57 7.00 -13.80
C GLY A 168 4.91 6.29 -13.53
N MET A 169 4.89 4.96 -13.49
CA MET A 169 5.98 4.13 -12.99
C MET A 169 7.30 4.27 -13.76
N PRO A 170 7.33 4.25 -15.12
CA PRO A 170 8.61 4.30 -15.84
C PRO A 170 9.43 5.54 -15.48
N LEU A 171 8.77 6.70 -15.43
CA LEU A 171 9.44 7.95 -15.08
C LEU A 171 9.78 8.00 -13.57
N SER A 172 8.94 7.43 -12.72
CA SER A 172 9.22 7.31 -11.29
C SER A 172 10.44 6.43 -11.00
N ILE A 173 10.63 5.34 -11.76
CA ILE A 173 11.82 4.47 -11.67
C ILE A 173 13.08 5.25 -12.08
N VAL A 174 13.03 6.02 -13.16
CA VAL A 174 14.17 6.87 -13.58
C VAL A 174 14.54 7.86 -12.48
N ILE A 175 13.55 8.51 -11.85
CA ILE A 175 13.79 9.43 -10.73
C ILE A 175 14.41 8.70 -9.54
N CYS A 176 13.85 7.55 -9.15
CA CYS A 176 14.40 6.73 -8.06
C CYS A 176 15.85 6.30 -8.37
N TYR A 177 16.13 5.90 -9.61
CA TYR A 177 17.48 5.56 -10.06
C TYR A 177 18.44 6.72 -9.87
N LEU A 178 18.08 7.93 -10.31
CA LEU A 178 18.92 9.12 -10.13
C LEU A 178 19.15 9.41 -8.64
N ILE A 179 18.10 9.31 -7.80
CA ILE A 179 18.24 9.50 -6.35
C ILE A 179 19.23 8.49 -5.77
N PHE A 180 19.12 7.20 -6.09
CA PHE A 180 20.06 6.18 -5.61
C PHE A 180 21.48 6.37 -6.15
N LEU A 181 21.61 6.80 -7.40
CA LEU A 181 22.90 7.06 -8.03
C LEU A 181 23.67 8.17 -7.31
N PHE A 182 22.99 9.27 -6.97
CA PHE A 182 23.62 10.42 -6.31
C PHE A 182 23.75 10.25 -4.79
N SER A 183 22.78 9.62 -4.14
CA SER A 183 22.83 9.37 -2.68
C SER A 183 23.78 8.24 -2.30
N LYS A 184 24.14 7.37 -3.26
CA LYS A 184 24.95 6.15 -3.04
C LYS A 184 24.35 5.19 -2.00
N ILE A 185 23.04 5.28 -1.74
CA ILE A 185 22.34 4.37 -0.85
C ILE A 185 22.25 2.99 -1.49
N ASN A 186 22.63 1.95 -0.74
CA ASN A 186 22.50 0.55 -1.13
C ASN A 186 21.48 -0.17 -0.24
N LEU A 187 20.29 -0.45 -0.77
CA LEU A 187 19.25 -1.17 -0.02
C LEU A 187 19.67 -2.62 0.31
N PHE A 188 20.49 -3.25 -0.52
CA PHE A 188 20.97 -4.62 -0.28
C PHE A 188 21.95 -4.72 0.89
N ALA A 189 22.69 -3.65 1.20
CA ALA A 189 23.54 -3.61 2.39
C ALA A 189 22.71 -3.72 3.68
N PHE A 190 21.46 -3.26 3.66
CA PHE A 190 20.54 -3.38 4.78
C PHE A 190 20.09 -4.83 5.02
N PHE A 191 19.91 -5.60 3.95
CA PHE A 191 19.57 -7.04 4.05
C PHE A 191 20.79 -7.92 4.34
N GLY A 192 21.97 -7.54 3.82
CA GLY A 192 23.22 -8.31 3.97
C GLY A 192 23.78 -8.35 5.40
N ASN A 193 23.54 -7.32 6.21
CA ASN A 193 23.97 -7.31 7.63
C ASN A 193 23.08 -8.17 8.55
N SER A 194 22.04 -8.82 8.01
CA SER A 194 21.09 -9.65 8.78
C SER A 194 21.39 -11.15 8.71
N PHE A 195 22.38 -11.59 7.93
CA PHE A 195 22.91 -12.96 7.95
C PHE A 195 24.38 -12.91 8.35
N PRO A 196 24.74 -13.18 9.62
CA PRO A 196 26.11 -13.58 9.90
C PRO A 196 26.35 -14.85 9.07
N MET A 197 27.24 -14.76 8.09
CA MET A 197 27.79 -15.96 7.48
C MET A 197 28.47 -16.75 8.62
N LEU A 198 27.81 -17.82 9.05
CA LEU A 198 28.44 -18.92 9.77
C LEU A 198 29.33 -19.69 8.79
#